data_AF-A0A328L629-F1
#
_entry.id   AF-A0A328L629-F1
#
_cell.length_a   1.000
_cell.length_b   1.000
_cell.length_c   1.000
_cell.angle_alpha   90.00
_cell.angle_beta   90.00
_cell.angle_gamma   90.00
#
_symmetry.space_group_name_H-M   'P 1'
#
loop_
_entity.id
_entity.type
_entity.pdbx_description
1 polymer ?
#
loop_
_entity_poly.entity_id
_entity_poly.type
_entity_poly.pdbx_seq_one_letter_code
_entity_poly.pdbx_strand_id
1 'polypeptide(L)'
;MKAKKLVSLALPVMLLSGCITIETDGKKAEPKKEETQKIEKESKTSEKESKSTDSKKEDSLSVAKGEDKETSKSSTSNSTSSSNSSSKVTGSEVDKYKQDILDNANKIDETLRLIEDSAKSDIKSVSLKKSEIQLVTGGSQAYVRKIKYLEPPTELKAEHDKIKESMDLYYDAFQLLSEAVEEESESKLKESIIKSNQGAKLFEEATKSIASKTN
;
A
#
# COMPACT_ATOMS: atom_id res chain seq x y z
N MET A 1 18.10 22.57 30.60
CA MET A 1 17.12 22.66 29.50
C MET A 1 16.21 21.45 29.61
N LYS A 2 14.90 21.65 29.83
CA LYS A 2 13.93 20.59 30.15
C LYS A 2 13.36 19.97 28.87
N ALA A 3 13.17 18.66 28.88
CA ALA A 3 12.81 17.82 27.74
C ALA A 3 11.54 18.26 27.02
N LYS A 4 11.63 18.48 25.71
CA LYS A 4 10.51 18.45 24.78
C LYS A 4 10.51 17.07 24.13
N LYS A 5 9.88 16.07 24.77
CA LYS A 5 9.81 14.69 24.27
C LYS A 5 8.34 14.28 24.08
N LEU A 6 8.09 13.66 22.91
CA LEU A 6 7.05 12.66 22.64
C LEU A 6 5.56 13.09 22.67
N VAL A 7 5.15 13.99 21.77
CA VAL A 7 3.72 14.09 21.36
C VAL A 7 3.55 14.03 19.83
N SER A 8 4.63 13.91 19.05
CA SER A 8 4.60 14.20 17.62
C SER A 8 4.42 13.00 16.68
N LEU A 9 4.20 11.78 17.18
CA LEU A 9 3.95 10.60 16.32
C LEU A 9 2.48 10.20 16.20
N ALA A 10 1.57 10.95 16.84
CA ALA A 10 0.13 10.64 16.85
C ALA A 10 -0.70 11.43 15.80
N LEU A 11 -0.08 12.30 15.00
CA LEU A 11 -0.81 13.42 14.36
C LEU A 11 -0.75 13.50 12.83
N PRO A 12 -0.69 12.37 12.10
CA PRO A 12 -1.62 12.29 10.96
C PRO A 12 -2.16 10.89 10.63
N VAL A 13 -1.88 9.81 11.37
CA VAL A 13 -2.51 8.50 11.07
C VAL A 13 -3.95 8.44 11.58
N MET A 14 -4.33 9.27 12.57
CA MET A 14 -5.72 9.38 13.04
C MET A 14 -6.67 10.12 12.08
N LEU A 15 -6.18 10.68 10.97
CA LEU A 15 -7.03 11.39 9.99
C LEU A 15 -7.58 10.49 8.88
N LEU A 16 -7.07 9.27 8.71
CA LEU A 16 -7.63 8.29 7.76
C LEU A 16 -8.73 7.41 8.35
N SER A 17 -9.07 7.58 9.63
CA SER A 17 -10.19 6.91 10.29
C SER A 17 -11.52 7.67 10.11
N GLY A 18 -11.75 8.26 8.94
CA GLY A 18 -13.04 8.82 8.56
C GLY A 18 -14.04 7.69 8.35
N CYS A 19 -14.95 7.51 9.30
CA CYS A 19 -16.03 6.54 9.28
C CYS A 19 -16.88 6.65 7.99
N ILE A 20 -16.78 5.68 7.09
CA ILE A 20 -17.87 5.40 6.15
C ILE A 20 -18.65 4.21 6.73
N THR A 21 -19.72 4.54 7.44
CA THR A 21 -20.81 3.60 7.71
C THR A 21 -21.42 3.25 6.35
N ILE A 22 -21.01 2.14 5.75
CA ILE A 22 -21.77 1.56 4.64
C ILE A 22 -22.95 0.85 5.29
N GLU A 23 -24.09 1.55 5.41
CA GLU A 23 -25.37 0.94 5.75
C GLU A 23 -25.79 0.05 4.57
N THR A 24 -25.51 -1.25 4.65
CA THR A 24 -26.09 -2.26 3.75
C THR A 24 -27.41 -2.79 4.31
N ASP A 25 -28.47 -2.47 3.56
CA ASP A 25 -29.67 -3.25 3.26
C ASP A 25 -30.89 -3.29 4.20
N GLY A 26 -32.08 -3.04 3.60
CA GLY A 26 -33.37 -3.32 4.24
C GLY A 26 -34.68 -2.74 3.65
N LYS A 27 -35.02 -3.03 2.39
CA LYS A 27 -36.40 -3.07 1.79
C LYS A 27 -37.34 -1.83 1.86
N LYS A 28 -37.73 -1.30 0.68
CA LYS A 28 -39.01 -1.58 -0.03
C LYS A 28 -39.25 -0.56 -1.18
N ALA A 29 -39.30 -1.07 -2.42
CA ALA A 29 -39.76 -0.40 -3.66
C ALA A 29 -41.26 -0.02 -3.57
N GLU A 30 -41.91 0.90 -4.30
CA GLU A 30 -41.74 1.72 -5.53
C GLU A 30 -43.02 2.64 -5.59
N PRO A 31 -43.47 3.39 -6.65
CA PRO A 31 -43.04 3.47 -8.07
C PRO A 31 -43.09 4.87 -8.79
N LYS A 32 -42.71 4.82 -10.08
CA LYS A 32 -43.02 5.72 -11.25
C LYS A 32 -42.09 6.92 -11.46
N LYS A 33 -41.53 7.18 -12.66
CA LYS A 33 -42.03 7.07 -14.06
C LYS A 33 -40.82 7.11 -15.03
N GLU A 34 -40.62 6.14 -15.94
CA GLU A 34 -40.83 6.22 -17.43
C GLU A 34 -40.26 7.50 -18.10
N GLU A 35 -39.40 7.50 -19.13
CA GLU A 35 -39.50 6.90 -20.48
C GLU A 35 -38.14 7.15 -21.23
N THR A 36 -37.39 6.13 -21.67
CA THR A 36 -37.28 5.50 -23.03
C THR A 36 -36.92 6.40 -24.23
N GLN A 37 -35.78 6.11 -24.89
CA GLN A 37 -35.49 6.07 -26.35
C GLN A 37 -33.96 5.86 -26.51
N LYS A 38 -33.37 4.73 -26.94
CA LYS A 38 -33.44 3.83 -28.12
C LYS A 38 -32.69 4.35 -29.38
N ILE A 39 -31.99 3.40 -30.04
CA ILE A 39 -31.26 3.39 -31.34
C ILE A 39 -29.72 3.44 -31.13
N GLU A 40 -28.90 2.38 -31.21
CA GLU A 40 -28.73 1.22 -32.13
C GLU A 40 -28.01 1.56 -33.47
N LYS A 41 -26.72 1.20 -33.61
CA LYS A 41 -26.23 0.20 -34.61
C LYS A 41 -24.72 -0.02 -34.65
N GLU A 42 -24.39 -1.28 -34.94
CA GLU A 42 -23.11 -2.00 -35.03
C GLU A 42 -22.16 -1.63 -36.20
N SER A 43 -20.90 -2.05 -36.05
CA SER A 43 -20.09 -2.90 -36.99
C SER A 43 -18.82 -3.34 -36.22
N LYS A 44 -18.44 -4.61 -35.94
CA LYS A 44 -18.09 -5.82 -36.75
C LYS A 44 -17.07 -5.49 -37.85
N THR A 45 -15.92 -6.14 -38.08
CA THR A 45 -15.28 -7.46 -37.79
C THR A 45 -13.81 -7.32 -38.30
N SER A 46 -12.72 -7.92 -37.80
CA SER A 46 -12.20 -9.26 -38.18
C SER A 46 -10.68 -9.39 -37.93
N GLU A 47 -10.28 -10.58 -37.41
CA GLU A 47 -9.12 -11.45 -37.74
C GLU A 47 -7.66 -11.07 -37.37
N LYS A 48 -6.94 -11.86 -36.55
CA LYS A 48 -6.17 -13.13 -36.82
C LYS A 48 -4.99 -12.89 -37.78
N GLU A 49 -3.74 -13.34 -37.61
CA GLU A 49 -3.12 -14.46 -36.89
C GLU A 49 -1.57 -14.34 -37.05
N SER A 50 -0.79 -15.17 -36.33
CA SER A 50 0.54 -15.72 -36.70
C SER A 50 1.80 -14.84 -36.48
N LYS A 51 3.00 -15.31 -36.09
CA LYS A 51 3.59 -16.66 -35.82
C LYS A 51 5.13 -16.50 -35.58
N SER A 52 5.70 -17.26 -34.62
CA SER A 52 7.09 -17.82 -34.57
C SER A 52 8.32 -16.86 -34.57
N THR A 53 9.54 -17.14 -34.08
CA THR A 53 10.25 -18.33 -33.52
C THR A 53 11.62 -17.87 -32.95
N ASP A 54 12.10 -18.59 -31.94
CA ASP A 54 13.48 -19.09 -31.73
C ASP A 54 14.69 -18.13 -31.68
N SER A 55 15.41 -18.13 -30.55
CA SER A 55 16.86 -18.36 -30.55
C SER A 55 17.37 -18.80 -29.18
N LYS A 56 17.93 -20.01 -29.23
CA LYS A 56 18.60 -20.83 -28.23
C LYS A 56 20.10 -20.47 -28.09
N LYS A 57 20.66 -20.60 -26.88
CA LYS A 57 22.00 -21.09 -26.47
C LYS A 57 22.60 -20.28 -25.31
N GLU A 58 22.82 -20.89 -24.14
CA GLU A 58 24.05 -21.59 -23.68
C GLU A 58 25.20 -20.57 -23.45
N ASP A 59 25.80 -20.45 -22.27
CA ASP A 59 26.76 -21.43 -21.78
C ASP A 59 27.07 -21.26 -20.27
N SER A 60 27.31 -22.42 -19.67
CA SER A 60 27.91 -22.76 -18.38
C SER A 60 29.30 -22.14 -18.13
N LEU A 61 29.63 -21.84 -16.86
CA LEU A 61 30.79 -22.44 -16.20
C LEU A 61 30.89 -22.09 -14.70
N SER A 62 30.96 -23.16 -13.92
CA SER A 62 31.34 -23.21 -12.51
C SER A 62 32.83 -22.94 -12.32
N VAL A 63 33.21 -22.38 -11.16
CA VAL A 63 34.49 -22.73 -10.50
C VAL A 63 34.24 -22.81 -8.99
N ALA A 64 34.72 -23.91 -8.42
CA ALA A 64 34.60 -24.34 -7.05
C ALA A 64 35.86 -24.02 -6.21
N LYS A 65 35.78 -24.42 -4.92
CA LYS A 65 36.87 -24.84 -4.01
C LYS A 65 37.37 -23.75 -3.06
N GLY A 66 37.53 -23.94 -1.75
CA GLY A 66 37.37 -25.07 -0.81
C GLY A 66 37.54 -24.48 0.61
N GLU A 67 36.86 -25.00 1.65
CA GLU A 67 37.42 -25.87 2.72
C GLU A 67 38.61 -25.21 3.47
N ASP A 68 38.68 -25.10 4.81
CA ASP A 68 38.25 -26.02 5.87
C ASP A 68 38.45 -25.44 7.29
N LYS A 69 37.85 -26.15 8.28
CA LYS A 69 38.24 -26.34 9.71
C LYS A 69 37.76 -25.42 10.85
N GLU A 70 36.82 -25.98 11.64
CA GLU A 70 36.90 -26.41 13.06
C GLU A 70 37.79 -25.59 14.03
N THR A 71 37.47 -25.27 15.28
CA THR A 71 36.65 -25.85 16.37
C THR A 71 36.54 -24.76 17.46
N SER A 72 35.48 -24.66 18.27
CA SER A 72 35.54 -25.15 19.66
C SER A 72 34.21 -24.93 20.38
N LYS A 73 33.76 -25.98 21.06
CA LYS A 73 32.69 -25.99 22.07
C LYS A 73 33.04 -25.06 23.25
N SER A 74 32.07 -24.29 23.69
CA SER A 74 31.97 -23.81 25.07
C SER A 74 30.50 -23.78 25.44
N SER A 75 30.08 -24.83 26.13
CA SER A 75 28.81 -24.91 26.84
C SER A 75 28.93 -24.13 28.14
N THR A 76 28.22 -23.00 28.21
CA THR A 76 27.86 -22.37 29.48
C THR A 76 26.35 -22.25 29.50
N SER A 77 25.72 -23.23 30.15
CA SER A 77 24.37 -23.12 30.67
C SER A 77 24.34 -22.00 31.69
N ASN A 78 23.60 -20.93 31.41
CA ASN A 78 23.15 -20.02 32.45
C ASN A 78 21.67 -19.72 32.25
N SER A 79 20.88 -20.43 33.04
CA SER A 79 19.74 -19.94 33.79
C SER A 79 18.79 -18.99 33.06
N THR A 80 17.70 -19.58 32.59
CA THR A 80 16.41 -18.96 32.34
C THR A 80 16.01 -18.04 33.49
N SER A 81 16.22 -16.74 33.33
CA SER A 81 15.46 -15.72 34.04
C SER A 81 14.44 -15.15 33.07
N SER A 82 13.23 -15.70 33.10
CA SER A 82 12.06 -15.12 32.47
C SER A 82 11.71 -13.80 33.17
N SER A 83 12.45 -12.74 32.86
CA SER A 83 12.01 -11.38 33.09
C SER A 83 11.19 -10.97 31.88
N ASN A 84 9.87 -11.16 31.99
CA ASN A 84 8.89 -10.61 31.05
C ASN A 84 8.82 -9.09 31.24
N SER A 85 9.90 -8.39 30.92
CA SER A 85 9.92 -6.95 30.74
C SER A 85 9.87 -6.72 29.24
N SER A 86 8.71 -6.33 28.72
CA SER A 86 8.58 -5.87 27.34
C SER A 86 9.29 -4.52 27.20
N SER A 87 10.62 -4.51 27.26
CA SER A 87 11.42 -3.31 27.05
C SER A 87 11.18 -2.86 25.60
N LYS A 88 10.58 -1.68 25.45
CA LYS A 88 10.34 -1.07 24.15
C LYS A 88 11.64 -0.93 23.36
N VAL A 89 11.58 -1.22 22.07
CA VAL A 89 12.70 -1.07 21.13
C VAL A 89 13.01 0.43 20.99
N THR A 90 14.30 0.79 21.10
CA THR A 90 14.77 2.17 21.03
C THR A 90 16.07 2.29 20.27
N GLY A 91 16.35 3.47 19.74
CA GLY A 91 17.60 3.78 19.05
C GLY A 91 17.38 4.79 17.93
N SER A 92 18.45 5.46 17.51
CA SER A 92 18.41 6.41 16.40
C SER A 92 17.95 5.78 15.09
N GLU A 93 18.24 4.49 14.88
CA GLU A 93 17.79 3.73 13.72
C GLU A 93 16.26 3.54 13.71
N VAL A 94 15.70 3.23 14.87
CA VAL A 94 14.25 3.06 15.07
C VAL A 94 13.51 4.39 14.88
N ASP A 95 14.08 5.49 15.37
CA ASP A 95 13.51 6.82 15.19
C ASP A 95 13.58 7.29 13.74
N LYS A 96 14.72 7.05 13.06
CA LYS A 96 14.87 7.35 11.63
C LYS A 96 13.89 6.53 10.78
N TYR A 97 13.78 5.22 11.02
CA TYR A 97 12.82 4.36 10.34
C TYR A 97 11.37 4.85 10.48
N LYS A 98 10.96 5.22 11.71
CA LYS A 98 9.63 5.80 11.96
C LYS A 98 9.43 7.11 11.21
N GLN A 99 10.44 7.98 11.19
CA GLN A 99 10.37 9.26 10.49
C GLN A 99 10.29 9.07 8.97
N ASP A 100 11.08 8.16 8.40
CA ASP A 100 11.07 7.87 6.96
C ASP A 100 9.71 7.31 6.51
N ILE A 101 9.06 6.47 7.32
CA ILE A 101 7.67 6.03 7.06
C ILE A 101 6.74 7.23 7.05
N LEU A 102 6.79 8.07 8.09
CA LEU A 102 5.89 9.21 8.26
C LEU A 102 6.03 10.24 7.14
N ASP A 103 7.26 10.59 6.76
CA ASP A 103 7.54 11.58 5.72
C ASP A 103 7.03 11.14 4.35
N ASN A 104 7.14 9.85 4.03
CA ASN A 104 6.62 9.32 2.77
C ASN A 104 5.10 9.11 2.83
N ALA A 105 4.56 8.66 3.97
CA ALA A 105 3.11 8.46 4.14
C ALA A 105 2.34 9.78 4.03
N ASN A 106 2.89 10.86 4.57
CA ASN A 106 2.32 12.20 4.43
C ASN A 106 2.23 12.66 2.97
N LYS A 107 3.15 12.21 2.11
CA LYS A 107 3.11 12.53 0.67
C LYS A 107 2.13 11.66 -0.09
N ILE A 108 1.88 10.44 0.40
CA ILE A 108 0.85 9.54 -0.14
C ILE A 108 -0.55 10.06 0.21
N ASP A 109 -0.72 10.66 1.41
CA ASP A 109 -2.01 11.18 1.91
C ASP A 109 -2.71 12.13 0.92
N GLU A 110 -1.94 12.97 0.20
CA GLU A 110 -2.49 13.88 -0.80
C GLU A 110 -3.27 13.14 -1.90
N THR A 111 -2.76 12.01 -2.38
CA THR A 111 -3.46 11.18 -3.38
C THR A 111 -4.62 10.41 -2.77
N LEU A 112 -4.52 10.01 -1.50
CA LEU A 112 -5.62 9.33 -0.80
C LEU A 112 -6.83 10.26 -0.63
N ARG A 113 -6.61 11.55 -0.35
CA ARG A 113 -7.68 12.56 -0.35
C ARG A 113 -8.34 12.70 -1.72
N LEU A 114 -7.55 12.66 -2.80
CA LEU A 114 -8.08 12.70 -4.16
C LEU A 114 -8.97 11.48 -4.47
N ILE A 115 -8.58 10.28 -4.00
CA ILE A 115 -9.42 9.07 -4.09
C ILE A 115 -10.72 9.26 -3.30
N GLU A 116 -10.64 9.82 -2.08
CA GLU A 116 -11.81 10.05 -1.24
C GLU A 116 -12.78 11.07 -1.85
N ASP A 117 -12.27 12.16 -2.43
CA ASP A 117 -13.08 13.14 -3.15
C ASP A 117 -13.67 12.56 -4.45
N SER A 118 -12.93 11.65 -5.10
CA SER A 118 -13.43 10.89 -6.25
C SER A 118 -14.56 9.93 -5.86
N ALA A 119 -14.57 9.39 -4.64
CA ALA A 119 -15.68 8.56 -4.15
C ALA A 119 -17.00 9.33 -4.04
N LYS A 120 -16.94 10.66 -3.96
CA LYS A 120 -18.11 11.57 -3.93
C LYS A 120 -18.52 12.05 -5.32
N SER A 121 -17.78 11.66 -6.36
CA SER A 121 -17.91 12.17 -7.74
C SER A 121 -18.18 11.04 -8.73
N ASP A 122 -18.77 11.35 -9.88
CA ASP A 122 -18.88 10.40 -10.98
C ASP A 122 -17.59 10.35 -11.81
N ILE A 123 -17.38 9.24 -12.53
CA ILE A 123 -16.15 9.02 -13.29
C ILE A 123 -15.87 10.08 -14.35
N LYS A 124 -16.90 10.74 -14.91
CA LYS A 124 -16.69 11.80 -15.91
C LYS A 124 -16.09 13.04 -15.25
N SER A 125 -16.62 13.43 -14.09
CA SER A 125 -16.08 14.54 -13.30
C SER A 125 -14.62 14.28 -12.89
N VAL A 126 -14.31 13.06 -12.44
CA VAL A 126 -12.94 12.66 -12.08
C VAL A 126 -12.02 12.69 -13.31
N SER A 127 -12.48 12.21 -14.45
CA SER A 127 -11.69 12.15 -15.70
C SER A 127 -11.37 13.52 -16.29
N LEU A 128 -12.12 14.57 -15.96
CA LEU A 128 -11.75 15.96 -16.32
C LEU A 128 -10.42 16.40 -15.71
N LYS A 129 -9.98 15.75 -14.61
CA LYS A 129 -8.70 16.01 -13.94
C LYS A 129 -7.63 14.94 -14.27
N LYS A 130 -7.78 14.22 -15.38
CA LYS A 130 -6.91 13.10 -15.77
C LYS A 130 -5.41 13.38 -15.63
N SER A 131 -4.92 14.50 -16.19
CA SER A 131 -3.49 14.82 -16.15
C SER A 131 -2.97 15.08 -14.73
N GLU A 132 -3.78 15.69 -13.87
CA GLU A 132 -3.45 15.93 -12.47
C GLU A 132 -3.44 14.61 -11.70
N ILE A 133 -4.46 13.77 -11.89
CA ILE A 133 -4.55 12.44 -11.29
C ILE A 133 -3.34 11.59 -11.67
N GLN A 134 -3.01 11.48 -12.96
CA GLN A 134 -1.87 10.68 -13.43
C GLN A 134 -0.52 11.18 -12.89
N LEU A 135 -0.35 12.50 -12.78
CA LEU A 135 0.86 13.08 -12.19
C LEU A 135 0.99 12.73 -10.70
N VAL A 136 -0.09 12.91 -9.96
CA VAL A 136 -0.14 12.72 -8.50
C VAL A 136 -0.04 11.23 -8.15
N THR A 137 -0.74 10.33 -8.86
CA THR A 137 -0.65 8.89 -8.66
C THR A 137 0.75 8.34 -8.96
N GLY A 138 1.38 8.78 -10.05
CA GLY A 138 2.75 8.40 -10.40
C GLY A 138 3.77 8.85 -9.33
N GLY A 139 3.60 10.06 -8.79
CA GLY A 139 4.38 10.55 -7.66
C GLY A 139 4.20 9.71 -6.40
N SER A 140 2.95 9.39 -6.06
CA SER A 140 2.62 8.59 -4.87
C SER A 140 3.07 7.14 -4.97
N GLN A 141 3.04 6.52 -6.14
CA GLN A 141 3.65 5.21 -6.38
C GLN A 141 5.16 5.21 -6.08
N ALA A 142 5.86 6.33 -6.28
CA ALA A 142 7.26 6.44 -5.88
C ALA A 142 7.44 6.47 -4.35
N TYR A 143 6.58 7.18 -3.62
CA TYR A 143 6.60 7.20 -2.15
C TYR A 143 6.19 5.86 -1.53
N VAL A 144 5.19 5.19 -2.11
CA VAL A 144 4.80 3.82 -1.74
C VAL A 144 5.99 2.87 -1.85
N ARG A 145 6.72 2.91 -2.96
CA ARG A 145 7.93 2.09 -3.14
C ARG A 145 9.02 2.44 -2.13
N LYS A 146 9.21 3.72 -1.81
CA LYS A 146 10.16 4.13 -0.77
C LYS A 146 9.82 3.47 0.56
N ILE A 147 8.56 3.51 1.00
CA ILE A 147 8.12 2.84 2.23
C ILE A 147 8.30 1.32 2.13
N LYS A 148 7.85 0.70 1.04
CA LYS A 148 7.87 -0.77 0.85
C LYS A 148 9.27 -1.37 0.97
N TYR A 149 10.28 -0.64 0.52
CA TYR A 149 11.67 -1.10 0.49
C TYR A 149 12.54 -0.45 1.56
N LEU A 150 11.96 0.22 2.56
CA LEU A 150 12.71 0.64 3.74
C LEU A 150 13.28 -0.59 4.43
N GLU A 151 14.51 -0.49 4.92
CA GLU A 151 15.12 -1.52 5.75
C GLU A 151 14.63 -1.34 7.20
N PRO A 152 13.83 -2.27 7.75
CA PRO A 152 13.33 -2.14 9.10
C PRO A 152 14.40 -2.59 10.12
N PRO A 153 14.39 -2.03 11.34
CA PRO A 153 15.07 -2.64 12.48
C PRO A 153 14.66 -4.11 12.65
N THR A 154 15.58 -4.95 13.13
CA THR A 154 15.38 -6.40 13.19
C THR A 154 14.11 -6.79 13.97
N GLU A 155 13.81 -6.05 15.03
CA GLU A 155 12.67 -6.25 15.92
C GLU A 155 11.33 -5.86 15.30
N LEU A 156 11.34 -5.11 14.19
CA LEU A 156 10.15 -4.58 13.50
C LEU A 156 9.90 -5.23 12.13
N LYS A 157 10.65 -6.27 11.75
CA LYS A 157 10.49 -6.96 10.46
C LYS A 157 9.06 -7.44 10.22
N ALA A 158 8.43 -8.06 11.23
CA ALA A 158 7.07 -8.57 11.12
C ALA A 158 6.03 -7.46 10.90
N GLU A 159 6.18 -6.30 11.57
CA GLU A 159 5.35 -5.13 11.32
C GLU A 159 5.59 -4.57 9.92
N HIS A 160 6.84 -4.55 9.48
CA HIS A 160 7.19 -4.03 8.18
C HIS A 160 6.68 -4.89 7.02
N ASP A 161 6.60 -6.21 7.19
CA ASP A 161 5.99 -7.09 6.18
C ASP A 161 4.50 -6.77 5.98
N LYS A 162 3.76 -6.42 7.05
CA LYS A 162 2.39 -5.89 6.92
C LYS A 162 2.34 -4.52 6.23
N ILE A 163 3.34 -3.66 6.48
CA ILE A 163 3.48 -2.40 5.75
C ILE A 163 3.70 -2.67 4.26
N LYS A 164 4.49 -3.68 3.87
CA LYS A 164 4.67 -4.05 2.46
C LYS A 164 3.35 -4.46 1.81
N GLU A 165 2.56 -5.31 2.47
CA GLU A 165 1.22 -5.70 1.99
C GLU A 165 0.32 -4.48 1.80
N SER A 166 0.32 -3.56 2.77
CA SER A 166 -0.38 -2.28 2.66
C SER A 166 0.11 -1.44 1.46
N MET A 167 1.42 -1.34 1.27
CA MET A 167 2.01 -0.59 0.16
C MET A 167 1.66 -1.19 -1.20
N ASP A 168 1.54 -2.52 -1.30
CA ASP A 168 1.07 -3.17 -2.53
C ASP A 168 -0.37 -2.81 -2.86
N LEU A 169 -1.24 -2.76 -1.86
CA LEU A 169 -2.63 -2.33 -2.04
C LEU A 169 -2.72 -0.85 -2.46
N TYR A 170 -1.92 0.03 -1.87
CA TYR A 170 -1.88 1.43 -2.31
C TYR A 170 -1.31 1.60 -3.70
N TYR A 171 -0.27 0.84 -4.06
CA TYR A 171 0.30 0.86 -5.40
C TYR A 171 -0.76 0.50 -6.45
N ASP A 172 -1.48 -0.59 -6.21
CA ASP A 172 -2.58 -1.06 -7.06
C ASP A 172 -3.73 -0.04 -7.09
N ALA A 173 -4.08 0.58 -5.96
CA ALA A 173 -5.11 1.62 -5.91
C ALA A 173 -4.76 2.81 -6.81
N PHE A 174 -3.52 3.29 -6.77
CA PHE A 174 -3.07 4.39 -7.63
C PHE A 174 -2.99 4.01 -9.10
N GLN A 175 -2.61 2.76 -9.39
CA GLN A 175 -2.64 2.22 -10.75
C GLN A 175 -4.07 2.18 -11.29
N LEU A 176 -5.00 1.61 -10.53
CA LEU A 176 -6.42 1.53 -10.89
C LEU A 176 -7.07 2.90 -11.04
N LEU A 177 -6.74 3.87 -10.19
CA LEU A 177 -7.26 5.24 -10.34
C LEU A 177 -6.79 5.85 -11.66
N SER A 178 -5.51 5.67 -12.01
CA SER A 178 -4.93 6.17 -13.26
C SER A 178 -5.58 5.53 -14.49
N GLU A 179 -5.84 4.22 -14.43
CA GLU A 179 -6.54 3.49 -15.49
C GLU A 179 -8.01 3.85 -15.56
N ALA A 180 -8.67 4.09 -14.42
CA ALA A 180 -10.06 4.50 -14.36
C ALA A 180 -10.28 5.81 -15.12
N VAL A 181 -9.40 6.79 -14.96
CA VAL A 181 -9.50 8.08 -15.69
C VAL A 181 -9.04 7.99 -17.15
N GLU A 182 -8.19 7.01 -17.48
CA GLU A 182 -7.79 6.76 -18.87
C GLU A 182 -8.95 6.15 -19.67
N GLU A 183 -9.65 5.19 -19.06
CA GLU A 183 -10.69 4.38 -19.70
C GLU A 183 -12.12 4.85 -19.36
N GLU A 184 -12.25 5.91 -18.57
CA GLU A 184 -13.53 6.35 -17.97
C GLU A 184 -14.29 5.20 -17.26
N SER A 185 -13.54 4.33 -16.57
CA SER A 185 -14.06 3.10 -15.96
C SER A 185 -14.48 3.28 -14.50
N GLU A 186 -15.79 3.31 -14.26
CA GLU A 186 -16.34 3.38 -12.90
C GLU A 186 -16.00 2.14 -12.04
N SER A 187 -15.88 0.97 -12.67
CA SER A 187 -15.49 -0.26 -11.96
C SER A 187 -14.07 -0.15 -11.41
N LYS A 188 -13.12 0.33 -12.22
CA LYS A 188 -11.73 0.53 -11.78
C LYS A 188 -11.63 1.60 -10.71
N LEU A 189 -12.43 2.68 -10.81
CA LEU A 189 -12.51 3.70 -9.76
C LEU A 189 -12.95 3.09 -8.42
N LYS A 190 -14.03 2.30 -8.42
CA LYS A 190 -14.53 1.59 -7.23
C LYS A 190 -13.50 0.62 -6.66
N GLU A 191 -12.83 -0.16 -7.51
CA GLU A 191 -11.79 -1.09 -7.07
C GLU A 191 -10.58 -0.35 -6.46
N SER A 192 -10.20 0.80 -7.03
CA SER A 192 -9.17 1.68 -6.46
C SER A 192 -9.51 2.10 -5.02
N ILE A 193 -10.76 2.50 -4.78
CA ILE A 193 -11.25 2.92 -3.46
C ILE A 193 -11.19 1.73 -2.48
N ILE A 194 -11.62 0.54 -2.90
CA ILE A 194 -11.59 -0.67 -2.06
C ILE A 194 -10.16 -1.01 -1.65
N LYS A 195 -9.23 -1.04 -2.60
CA LYS A 195 -7.82 -1.36 -2.31
C LYS A 195 -7.17 -0.31 -1.41
N SER A 196 -7.45 0.98 -1.64
CA SER A 196 -7.00 2.07 -0.77
C SER A 196 -7.45 1.86 0.69
N ASN A 197 -8.72 1.51 0.90
CA ASN A 197 -9.26 1.25 2.24
C ASN A 197 -8.65 0.01 2.91
N GLN A 198 -8.43 -1.07 2.15
CA GLN A 198 -7.74 -2.26 2.65
C GLN A 198 -6.29 -1.96 3.03
N GLY A 199 -5.59 -1.20 2.19
CA GLY A 199 -4.23 -0.74 2.44
C GLY A 199 -4.14 0.11 3.71
N ALA A 200 -5.07 1.03 3.90
CA ALA A 200 -5.16 1.89 5.09
C ALA A 200 -5.32 1.08 6.38
N LYS A 201 -6.21 0.08 6.37
CA LYS A 201 -6.42 -0.79 7.54
C LYS A 201 -5.14 -1.53 7.94
N LEU A 202 -4.45 -2.15 6.98
CA LEU A 202 -3.20 -2.87 7.25
C LEU A 202 -2.09 -1.91 7.73
N PHE A 203 -2.02 -0.71 7.14
CA PHE A 203 -1.05 0.31 7.55
C PHE A 203 -1.28 0.75 8.99
N GLU A 204 -2.53 1.02 9.35
CA GLU A 204 -2.93 1.46 10.69
C GLU A 204 -2.62 0.38 11.74
N GLU A 205 -2.95 -0.88 11.46
CA GLU A 205 -2.63 -2.01 12.35
C GLU A 205 -1.12 -2.15 12.56
N ALA A 206 -0.33 -2.08 11.48
CA ALA A 206 1.12 -2.20 11.55
C ALA A 206 1.76 -1.03 12.32
N THR A 207 1.33 0.20 12.03
CA THR A 207 1.85 1.41 12.70
C THR A 207 1.46 1.48 14.17
N LYS A 208 0.26 1.03 14.54
CA LYS A 208 -0.14 0.85 15.94
C LYS A 208 0.73 -0.18 16.66
N SER A 209 1.04 -1.31 16.01
CA SER A 209 1.96 -2.30 16.56
C SER A 209 3.35 -1.71 16.80
N ILE A 210 3.92 -1.01 15.81
CA ILE A 210 5.21 -0.30 15.94
C ILE A 210 5.18 0.69 17.11
N ALA A 211 4.12 1.49 17.25
CA ALA A 211 3.99 2.46 18.34
C ALA A 211 3.93 1.78 19.72
N SER A 212 3.30 0.60 19.82
CA SER A 212 3.27 -0.17 21.08
C SER A 212 4.63 -0.78 21.44
N LYS A 213 5.41 -1.20 20.42
CA LYS A 213 6.72 -1.84 20.58
C LYS A 213 7.86 -0.86 20.75
N THR A 214 7.69 0.40 20.36
CA THR A 214 8.74 1.43 20.41
C THR A 214 8.40 2.51 21.43
N ASN A 215 9.44 3.23 21.90
CA ASN A 215 9.22 4.42 22.72
C ASN A 215 8.75 5.60 21.87
#